data_AF-A0A3B8PNE6-F1
#
_entry.id   AF-A0A3B8PNE6-F1
#
_cell.length_a   1.000
_cell.length_b   1.000
_cell.length_c   1.000
_cell.angle_alpha   90.00
_cell.angle_beta   90.00
_cell.angle_gamma   90.00
#
_symmetry.space_group_name_H-M   'P 1'
#
loop_
_entity.id
_entity.type
_entity.pdbx_description
1 polymer ?
#
loop_
_entity_poly.entity_id
_entity_poly.type
_entity_poly.pdbx_seq_one_letter_code
_entity_poly.pdbx_strand_id
1 'polypeptide(L)'
;MTTPRRDFLKTAGLIGAGSLLAPETATAAKRARKPIDEYDPRNVKLARRVRGSLSDDDMIFLQQLGLRSVRVDLTRQQANLGFLRDLQKRFAKHNIQIYSAVHPVQGSVNIGLGRPERDGEIREYQDFLKALGRLKIPVAGYAFHPGNTYSTGRVVHRGYSVRVFDLDVFRKSVEKMRFGREYGAEEMWDNYEYFIKRVLPVAEDSDVRMALHPDDPPVARMNGVAKLFTHFDGYKRANEIAGRSPHWGVLLCVGTWSEGGKKMGKDVFEMIRHWGKRK
;
A
#
# COMPACT_ATOMS: atom_id res chain seq x y z
N MET A 1 -6.28 -41.17 19.57
CA MET A 1 -5.10 -41.66 20.30
C MET A 1 -3.93 -41.72 19.33
N THR A 2 -3.02 -40.77 19.51
CA THR A 2 -1.58 -40.73 19.21
C THR A 2 -0.95 -41.78 18.28
N THR A 3 -0.47 -41.29 17.14
CA THR A 3 0.58 -41.88 16.31
C THR A 3 1.95 -41.82 17.00
N PRO A 4 2.80 -42.87 16.92
CA PRO A 4 4.22 -42.73 17.17
C PRO A 4 5.01 -42.93 15.87
N ARG A 5 5.57 -41.84 15.34
CA ARG A 5 6.68 -41.88 14.37
C ARG A 5 7.87 -41.17 14.99
N ARG A 6 8.70 -41.93 15.67
CA ARG A 6 10.09 -41.62 15.97
C ARG A 6 10.82 -42.95 16.14
N ASP A 7 12.06 -42.97 15.65
CA ASP A 7 13.08 -44.01 15.79
C ASP A 7 12.91 -45.19 14.79
N PHE A 8 13.89 -45.58 13.99
CA PHE A 8 15.34 -45.51 14.19
C PHE A 8 16.06 -45.73 12.84
N LEU A 9 16.97 -44.81 12.49
CA LEU A 9 18.04 -45.01 11.52
C LEU A 9 19.15 -45.84 12.18
N LYS A 10 19.49 -47.00 11.59
CA LYS A 10 20.71 -47.85 11.73
C LYS A 10 20.31 -49.18 11.07
N THR A 11 20.89 -49.73 10.00
CA THR A 11 22.29 -50.01 9.64
C THR A 11 22.24 -50.54 8.20
N ALA A 12 23.04 -50.07 7.23
CA ALA A 12 24.23 -50.75 6.65
C ALA A 12 24.46 -50.05 5.27
N GLY A 13 25.61 -49.51 4.84
CA GLY A 13 26.98 -50.05 4.82
C GLY A 13 27.00 -51.30 3.92
N LEU A 14 27.63 -51.42 2.75
CA LEU A 14 28.74 -50.79 2.04
C LEU A 14 28.68 -51.27 0.57
N ILE A 15 29.31 -50.56 -0.37
CA ILE A 15 30.27 -51.07 -1.40
C ILE A 15 30.47 -49.97 -2.45
N GLY A 16 31.74 -49.63 -2.71
CA GLY A 16 32.13 -48.86 -3.89
C GLY A 16 33.32 -47.92 -3.65
N ALA A 17 34.52 -48.48 -3.49
CA ALA A 17 35.76 -47.72 -3.59
C ALA A 17 36.02 -47.35 -5.07
N GLY A 18 36.19 -46.07 -5.36
CA GLY A 18 36.50 -45.58 -6.71
C GLY A 18 36.69 -44.07 -6.77
N SER A 19 37.95 -43.66 -6.69
CA SER A 19 38.57 -42.45 -7.28
C SER A 19 37.92 -41.07 -7.12
N LEU A 20 38.63 -40.23 -6.33
CA LEU A 20 39.10 -38.90 -6.70
C LEU A 20 38.12 -37.95 -7.40
N LEU A 21 37.51 -37.07 -6.62
CA LEU A 21 37.55 -35.60 -6.76
C LEU A 21 36.64 -35.03 -5.66
N ALA A 22 37.24 -34.46 -4.61
CA ALA A 22 36.46 -33.71 -3.64
C ALA A 22 35.87 -32.48 -4.35
N PRO A 23 34.54 -32.27 -4.34
CA PRO A 23 34.03 -30.96 -4.68
C PRO A 23 34.45 -30.04 -3.55
N GLU A 24 35.27 -29.03 -3.86
CA GLU A 24 35.39 -27.84 -3.02
C GLU A 24 34.01 -27.23 -2.90
N THR A 25 33.26 -27.69 -1.91
CA THR A 25 32.11 -26.97 -1.40
C THR A 25 32.68 -25.76 -0.69
N ALA A 26 32.87 -24.68 -1.46
CA ALA A 26 32.95 -23.34 -0.92
C ALA A 26 31.64 -23.08 -0.18
N THR A 27 31.58 -23.54 1.07
CA THR A 27 30.58 -23.12 2.04
C THR A 27 30.90 -21.66 2.29
N ALA A 28 30.34 -20.79 1.46
CA ALA A 28 30.30 -19.37 1.73
C ALA A 28 29.71 -19.22 3.13
N ALA A 29 30.56 -18.94 4.11
CA ALA A 29 30.16 -18.79 5.49
C ALA A 29 29.01 -17.79 5.50
N LYS A 30 27.79 -18.26 5.78
CA LYS A 30 26.62 -17.38 5.95
C LYS A 30 26.93 -16.53 7.17
N ARG A 31 27.54 -15.36 6.92
CA ARG A 31 27.86 -14.36 7.92
C ARG A 31 26.59 -14.15 8.72
N ALA A 32 26.62 -14.48 10.01
CA ALA A 32 25.46 -14.35 10.88
C ALA A 32 24.97 -12.91 10.76
N ARG A 33 23.75 -12.73 10.22
CA ARG A 33 23.18 -11.39 10.06
C ARG A 33 23.03 -10.83 11.48
N LYS A 34 23.70 -9.70 11.76
CA LYS A 34 23.48 -8.98 13.02
C LYS A 34 21.97 -8.74 13.16
N PRO A 35 21.36 -9.05 14.32
CA PRO A 35 19.97 -8.72 14.57
C PRO A 35 19.76 -7.24 14.26
N ILE A 36 18.82 -6.95 13.37
CA ILE A 36 18.40 -5.58 13.10
C ILE A 36 17.52 -5.19 14.29
N ASP A 37 17.89 -4.12 14.98
CA ASP A 37 17.09 -3.58 16.07
C ASP A 37 15.68 -3.20 15.56
N GLU A 38 14.67 -3.29 16.42
CA GLU A 38 13.29 -2.98 16.02
C GLU A 38 13.11 -1.50 15.63
N TYR A 39 13.87 -0.61 16.28
CA TYR A 39 13.90 0.82 15.98
C TYR A 39 14.79 1.17 14.79
N ASP A 40 15.64 0.25 14.35
CA ASP A 40 16.54 0.48 13.21
C ASP A 40 15.73 0.98 12.00
N PRO A 41 16.09 2.12 11.39
CA PRO A 41 15.35 2.68 10.26
C PRO A 41 15.28 1.73 9.05
N ARG A 42 16.17 0.74 8.97
CA ARG A 42 16.20 -0.30 7.93
C ARG A 42 15.20 -1.44 8.18
N ASN A 43 14.63 -1.53 9.37
CA ASN A 43 13.69 -2.58 9.72
C ASN A 43 12.27 -2.28 9.18
N VAL A 44 11.48 -3.32 8.98
CA VAL A 44 10.08 -3.20 8.57
C VAL A 44 9.29 -2.51 9.68
N LYS A 45 8.53 -1.48 9.33
CA LYS A 45 7.65 -0.77 10.26
C LYS A 45 6.28 -1.42 10.28
N LEU A 46 6.01 -2.21 11.31
CA LEU A 46 4.70 -2.78 11.54
C LEU A 46 3.74 -1.66 11.97
N ALA A 47 2.73 -1.41 11.16
CA ALA A 47 1.82 -0.30 11.37
C ALA A 47 0.35 -0.73 11.30
N ARG A 48 -0.48 -0.13 12.15
CA ARG A 48 -1.92 -0.27 12.11
C ARG A 48 -2.56 0.95 11.45
N ARG A 49 -3.53 0.71 10.57
CA ARG A 49 -4.45 1.73 10.07
C ARG A 49 -5.38 2.17 11.20
N VAL A 50 -5.36 3.46 11.53
CA VAL A 50 -6.18 4.08 12.59
C VAL A 50 -6.83 5.37 12.08
N ARG A 51 -7.86 5.85 12.77
CA ARG A 51 -8.46 7.17 12.52
C ARG A 51 -7.72 8.24 13.30
N GLY A 52 -7.71 9.48 12.80
CA GLY A 52 -7.17 10.63 13.55
C GLY A 52 -7.90 10.91 14.87
N SER A 53 -9.15 10.46 15.01
CA SER A 53 -10.01 10.64 16.19
C SER A 53 -9.87 9.56 17.26
N LEU A 54 -8.84 8.71 17.16
CA LEU A 54 -8.60 7.60 18.08
C LEU A 54 -8.38 8.10 19.54
N SER A 55 -8.89 7.36 20.53
CA SER A 55 -8.80 7.72 21.96
C SER A 55 -7.43 7.37 22.58
N ASP A 56 -7.14 7.86 23.78
CA ASP A 56 -5.90 7.47 24.46
C ASP A 56 -5.94 5.99 24.91
N ASP A 57 -7.10 5.45 25.27
CA ASP A 57 -7.29 4.02 25.58
C ASP A 57 -6.96 3.12 24.39
N ASP A 58 -7.39 3.53 23.19
CA ASP A 58 -7.02 2.84 21.97
C ASP A 58 -5.49 2.88 21.74
N MET A 59 -4.81 3.99 22.08
CA MET A 59 -3.34 4.09 21.96
C MET A 59 -2.63 3.15 22.94
N ILE A 60 -3.13 3.05 24.17
CA ILE A 60 -2.65 2.08 25.17
C ILE A 60 -2.82 0.66 24.63
N PHE A 61 -3.97 0.33 24.05
CA PHE A 61 -4.20 -0.97 23.45
C PHE A 61 -3.20 -1.27 22.31
N LEU A 62 -2.95 -0.31 21.41
CA LEU A 62 -1.94 -0.46 20.36
C LEU A 62 -0.53 -0.66 20.95
N GLN A 63 -0.20 0.05 22.03
CA GLN A 63 1.07 -0.10 22.73
C GLN A 63 1.22 -1.51 23.34
N GLN A 64 0.17 -2.06 23.94
CA GLN A 64 0.11 -3.42 24.49
C GLN A 64 0.25 -4.49 23.41
N LEU A 65 -0.24 -4.25 22.19
CA LEU A 65 0.03 -5.10 21.02
C LEU A 65 1.48 -5.02 20.53
N GLY A 66 2.31 -4.16 21.13
CA GLY A 66 3.69 -3.95 20.72
C GLY A 66 3.84 -3.05 19.50
N LEU A 67 2.76 -2.42 19.01
CA LEU A 67 2.87 -1.54 17.85
C LEU A 67 3.65 -0.28 18.19
N ARG A 68 4.47 0.16 17.24
CA ARG A 68 5.30 1.36 17.34
C ARG A 68 5.05 2.36 16.23
N SER A 69 4.26 1.98 15.23
CA SER A 69 3.97 2.82 14.08
C SER A 69 2.49 2.74 13.71
N VAL A 70 1.94 3.82 13.17
CA VAL A 70 0.57 3.85 12.66
C VAL A 70 0.50 4.49 11.28
N ARG A 71 -0.53 4.09 10.52
CA ARG A 71 -1.04 4.83 9.37
C ARG A 71 -2.32 5.53 9.79
N VAL A 72 -2.36 6.85 9.73
CA VAL A 72 -3.53 7.63 10.11
C VAL A 72 -4.38 7.98 8.89
N ASP A 73 -5.67 7.67 8.95
CA ASP A 73 -6.68 8.26 8.07
C ASP A 73 -7.26 9.52 8.71
N LEU A 74 -7.25 10.60 7.94
CA LEU A 74 -7.68 11.91 8.39
C LEU A 74 -9.02 12.28 7.75
N THR A 75 -9.72 13.22 8.38
CA THR A 75 -10.71 14.07 7.69
C THR A 75 -10.02 15.30 7.08
N ARG A 76 -10.73 16.07 6.23
CA ARG A 76 -10.18 17.33 5.69
C ARG A 76 -9.81 18.31 6.80
N GLN A 77 -10.66 18.41 7.83
CA GLN A 77 -10.42 19.28 8.99
C GLN A 77 -9.21 18.85 9.82
N GLN A 78 -8.88 17.56 9.81
CA GLN A 78 -7.75 16.99 10.55
C GLN A 78 -6.43 17.07 9.78
N ALA A 79 -6.46 17.22 8.46
CA ALA A 79 -5.26 17.11 7.62
C ALA A 79 -4.48 18.43 7.53
N ASN A 80 -4.24 19.06 8.68
CA ASN A 80 -3.46 20.28 8.81
C ASN A 80 -2.33 20.11 9.84
N LEU A 81 -1.35 21.02 9.79
CA LEU A 81 -0.16 20.98 10.64
C LEU A 81 -0.48 20.99 12.14
N GLY A 82 -1.44 21.81 12.58
CA GLY A 82 -1.79 21.95 13.99
C GLY A 82 -2.32 20.64 14.57
N PHE A 83 -3.33 20.07 13.92
CA PHE A 83 -3.92 18.80 14.34
C PHE A 83 -2.91 17.65 14.31
N LEU A 84 -2.15 17.51 13.22
CA LEU A 84 -1.16 16.44 13.09
C LEU A 84 -0.04 16.53 14.14
N ARG A 85 0.40 17.74 14.48
CA ARG A 85 1.40 17.97 15.53
C ARG A 85 0.87 17.51 16.89
N ASP A 86 -0.36 17.87 17.22
CA ASP A 86 -0.95 17.50 18.51
C ASP A 86 -1.26 16.00 18.59
N LEU A 87 -1.68 15.39 17.47
CA LEU A 87 -1.82 13.95 17.36
C LEU A 87 -0.48 13.21 17.50
N GLN A 88 0.59 13.72 16.88
CA GLN A 88 1.94 13.16 17.02
C GLN A 88 2.41 13.20 18.48
N LYS A 89 2.17 14.31 19.19
CA LYS A 89 2.47 14.42 20.64
C LYS A 89 1.70 13.39 21.47
N ARG A 90 0.43 13.13 21.15
CA ARG A 90 -0.36 12.09 21.84
C ARG A 90 0.24 10.70 21.62
N PHE A 91 0.49 10.31 20.37
CA PHE A 91 1.12 9.02 20.08
C PHE A 91 2.51 8.86 20.70
N ALA A 92 3.29 9.94 20.79
CA ALA A 92 4.63 9.93 21.40
C ALA A 92 4.59 9.52 22.88
N LYS A 93 3.54 9.86 23.64
CA LYS A 93 3.36 9.41 25.04
C LYS A 93 3.27 7.89 25.17
N HIS A 94 2.90 7.20 24.10
CA HIS A 94 2.76 5.75 24.02
C HIS A 94 3.89 5.07 23.24
N ASN A 95 4.97 5.80 22.92
CA ASN A 95 6.08 5.32 22.08
C ASN A 95 5.62 4.84 20.69
N ILE A 96 4.61 5.50 20.14
CA ILE A 96 4.09 5.24 18.78
C ILE A 96 4.41 6.45 17.91
N GLN A 97 4.83 6.21 16.67
CA GLN A 97 5.02 7.25 15.65
C GLN A 97 3.96 7.17 14.55
N ILE A 98 3.65 8.32 13.96
CA ILE A 98 2.88 8.36 12.71
C ILE A 98 3.86 8.10 11.57
N TYR A 99 3.81 6.91 10.97
CA TYR A 99 4.68 6.53 9.87
C TYR A 99 4.09 6.89 8.50
N SER A 100 2.76 6.86 8.40
CA SER A 100 2.05 7.24 7.19
C SER A 100 0.75 7.97 7.51
N ALA A 101 0.34 8.87 6.62
CA ALA A 101 -0.93 9.56 6.71
C ALA A 101 -1.63 9.58 5.35
N VAL A 102 -2.96 9.65 5.37
CA VAL A 102 -3.78 9.75 4.16
C VAL A 102 -4.81 10.85 4.30
N HIS A 103 -4.76 11.78 3.35
CA HIS A 103 -5.75 12.83 3.19
C HIS A 103 -6.94 12.32 2.38
N PRO A 104 -8.20 12.60 2.75
CA PRO A 104 -9.38 12.11 2.04
C PRO A 104 -9.54 12.65 0.60
N VAL A 105 -8.75 13.67 0.22
CA VAL A 105 -8.83 14.33 -1.09
C VAL A 105 -8.20 13.45 -2.18
N GLN A 106 -7.41 12.44 -1.79
CA GLN A 106 -6.96 11.38 -2.70
C GLN A 106 -8.12 10.66 -3.40
N GLY A 107 -9.30 10.60 -2.77
CA GLY A 107 -10.52 10.06 -3.38
C GLY A 107 -11.37 11.11 -4.11
N SER A 108 -10.83 12.29 -4.42
CA SER A 108 -11.59 13.38 -5.03
C SER A 108 -12.08 13.03 -6.44
N VAL A 109 -13.37 13.29 -6.67
CA VAL A 109 -13.98 13.24 -7.99
C VAL A 109 -13.49 14.39 -8.88
N ASN A 110 -13.21 15.58 -8.33
CA ASN A 110 -12.77 16.70 -9.14
C ASN A 110 -11.35 16.48 -9.66
N ILE A 111 -10.44 16.00 -8.81
CA ILE A 111 -9.09 15.60 -9.22
C ILE A 111 -9.16 14.44 -10.19
N GLY A 112 -9.85 13.35 -9.82
CA GLY A 112 -9.88 12.13 -10.62
C GLY A 112 -10.50 12.31 -12.01
N LEU A 113 -11.54 13.14 -12.14
CA LEU A 113 -12.26 13.36 -13.41
C LEU A 113 -11.90 14.68 -14.11
N GLY A 114 -10.91 15.42 -13.61
CA GLY A 114 -10.44 16.65 -14.26
C GLY A 114 -11.43 17.82 -14.24
N ARG A 115 -12.26 17.95 -13.19
CA ARG A 115 -13.27 19.02 -13.07
C ARG A 115 -12.65 20.38 -12.74
N PRO A 116 -13.34 21.51 -13.01
CA PRO A 116 -12.79 22.85 -12.79
C PRO A 116 -12.26 23.12 -11.38
N GLU A 117 -12.86 22.50 -10.36
CA GLU A 117 -12.50 22.68 -8.95
C GLU A 117 -11.23 21.93 -8.53
N ARG A 118 -10.64 21.11 -9.41
CA ARG A 118 -9.50 20.23 -9.09
C ARG A 118 -8.29 20.98 -8.53
N ASP A 119 -8.03 22.20 -9.00
CA ASP A 119 -6.84 22.94 -8.60
C ASP A 119 -6.89 23.40 -7.14
N GLY A 120 -8.09 23.67 -6.59
CA GLY A 120 -8.25 23.98 -5.17
C GLY A 120 -7.91 22.77 -4.29
N GLU A 121 -8.37 21.59 -4.70
CA GLU A 121 -8.12 20.34 -3.99
C GLU A 121 -6.68 19.82 -4.16
N ILE A 122 -6.03 20.12 -5.28
CA ILE A 122 -4.60 19.89 -5.45
C ILE A 122 -3.80 20.75 -4.48
N ARG A 123 -4.15 22.04 -4.33
CA ARG A 123 -3.52 22.92 -3.32
C ARG A 123 -3.71 22.38 -1.90
N GLU A 124 -4.91 21.91 -1.57
CA GLU A 124 -5.20 21.25 -0.28
C GLU A 124 -4.28 20.04 -0.05
N TYR A 125 -4.07 19.19 -1.07
CA TYR A 125 -3.15 18.05 -0.96
C TYR A 125 -1.68 18.48 -0.84
N GLN A 126 -1.26 19.53 -1.55
CA GLN A 126 0.10 20.07 -1.44
C GLN A 126 0.38 20.60 -0.02
N ASP A 127 -0.57 21.30 0.59
CA ASP A 127 -0.41 21.80 1.97
C ASP A 127 -0.34 20.67 2.99
N PHE A 128 -1.07 19.57 2.74
CA PHE A 128 -0.93 18.34 3.49
C PHE A 128 0.47 17.74 3.38
N LEU A 129 1.04 17.63 2.17
CA LEU A 129 2.42 17.13 1.98
C LEU A 129 3.45 17.99 2.74
N LYS A 130 3.32 19.32 2.68
CA LYS A 130 4.17 20.25 3.45
C LYS A 130 4.04 20.02 4.96
N ALA A 131 2.82 19.78 5.45
CA ALA A 131 2.58 19.49 6.87
C ALA A 131 3.24 18.18 7.30
N LEU A 132 3.17 17.14 6.46
CA LEU A 132 3.85 15.87 6.72
C LEU A 132 5.37 16.05 6.77
N GLY A 133 5.96 16.77 5.81
CA GLY A 133 7.40 17.05 5.78
C GLY A 133 7.88 17.79 7.03
N ARG A 134 7.16 18.85 7.45
CA ARG A 134 7.46 19.59 8.69
C ARG A 134 7.44 18.72 9.94
N LEU A 135 6.59 17.70 9.97
CA LEU A 135 6.44 16.77 11.10
C LEU A 135 7.26 15.49 10.94
N LYS A 136 8.05 15.37 9.84
CA LYS A 136 8.84 14.19 9.50
C LYS A 136 8.00 12.91 9.42
N ILE A 137 6.78 13.02 8.87
CA ILE A 137 5.93 11.87 8.57
C ILE A 137 6.26 11.43 7.13
N PRO A 138 6.91 10.29 6.91
CA PRO A 138 7.64 10.04 5.66
C PRO A 138 6.76 9.58 4.49
N VAL A 139 5.52 9.14 4.73
CA VAL A 139 4.71 8.49 3.67
C VAL A 139 3.29 9.05 3.58
N ALA A 140 2.95 9.60 2.41
CA ALA A 140 1.60 9.97 2.02
C ALA A 140 0.98 8.86 1.16
N GLY A 141 0.04 8.10 1.72
CA GLY A 141 -0.70 7.10 0.95
C GLY A 141 -1.78 7.77 0.08
N TYR A 142 -1.96 7.30 -1.15
CA TYR A 142 -3.04 7.76 -2.03
C TYR A 142 -3.49 6.67 -3.00
N ALA A 143 -4.66 6.84 -3.58
CA ALA A 143 -5.22 6.05 -4.67
C ALA A 143 -5.74 7.04 -5.72
N PHE A 144 -5.96 6.58 -6.94
CA PHE A 144 -6.47 7.42 -8.03
C PHE A 144 -7.59 6.70 -8.77
N HIS A 145 -8.66 6.38 -8.04
CA HIS A 145 -9.91 5.87 -8.62
C HIS A 145 -11.11 6.63 -8.07
N PRO A 146 -11.66 7.64 -8.79
CA PRO A 146 -12.89 8.31 -8.39
C PRO A 146 -14.10 7.35 -8.40
N GLY A 147 -13.92 6.18 -9.03
CA GLY A 147 -14.86 5.09 -9.11
C GLY A 147 -15.09 4.30 -7.81
N ASN A 148 -14.48 4.65 -6.67
CA ASN A 148 -14.71 4.07 -5.32
C ASN A 148 -14.38 2.56 -5.15
N THR A 149 -14.29 2.09 -3.91
CA THR A 149 -14.14 0.66 -3.56
C THR A 149 -15.52 0.02 -3.36
N TYR A 150 -15.72 -1.19 -3.87
CA TYR A 150 -17.02 -1.87 -3.84
C TYR A 150 -16.96 -3.22 -3.15
N SER A 151 -18.11 -3.59 -2.59
CA SER A 151 -18.42 -4.94 -2.13
C SER A 151 -19.83 -5.24 -2.58
N THR A 152 -20.07 -6.43 -3.11
CA THR A 152 -21.39 -6.87 -3.59
C THR A 152 -22.18 -7.60 -2.51
N GLY A 153 -21.57 -7.85 -1.35
CA GLY A 153 -22.25 -8.50 -0.24
C GLY A 153 -21.30 -8.92 0.88
N ARG A 154 -21.81 -9.74 1.78
CA ARG A 154 -21.05 -10.35 2.87
C ARG A 154 -21.36 -11.83 2.94
N VAL A 155 -20.36 -12.62 3.32
CA VAL A 155 -20.53 -14.04 3.63
C VAL A 155 -20.04 -14.31 5.04
N VAL A 156 -20.59 -15.36 5.67
CA VAL A 156 -20.11 -15.85 6.95
C VAL A 156 -19.23 -17.07 6.69
N HIS A 157 -18.00 -17.03 7.16
CA HIS A 157 -17.07 -18.15 7.08
C HIS A 157 -16.41 -18.34 8.45
N ARG A 158 -16.51 -19.57 9.00
CA ARG A 158 -15.98 -19.92 10.33
C ARG A 158 -16.42 -18.97 11.45
N GLY A 159 -17.68 -18.52 11.41
CA GLY A 159 -18.24 -17.58 12.39
C GLY A 159 -17.87 -16.11 12.17
N TYR A 160 -16.99 -15.80 11.21
CA TYR A 160 -16.61 -14.43 10.87
C TYR A 160 -17.38 -13.95 9.66
N SER A 161 -17.88 -12.71 9.73
CA SER A 161 -18.49 -12.04 8.59
C SER A 161 -17.41 -11.31 7.78
N VAL A 162 -17.28 -11.65 6.49
CA VAL A 162 -16.32 -11.04 5.56
C VAL A 162 -17.05 -10.40 4.38
N ARG A 163 -16.44 -9.37 3.79
CA ARG A 163 -16.93 -8.74 2.56
C ARG A 163 -16.62 -9.62 1.36
N VAL A 164 -17.49 -9.59 0.35
CA VAL A 164 -17.24 -10.22 -0.95
C VAL A 164 -17.38 -9.19 -2.06
N PHE A 165 -16.68 -9.44 -3.16
CA PHE A 165 -16.92 -8.78 -4.43
C PHE A 165 -17.10 -9.86 -5.49
N ASP A 166 -18.19 -9.76 -6.24
CA ASP A 166 -18.51 -10.63 -7.37
C ASP A 166 -18.72 -9.72 -8.57
N LEU A 167 -17.90 -9.90 -9.61
CA LEU A 167 -17.92 -9.02 -10.77
C LEU A 167 -19.24 -9.13 -11.53
N ASP A 168 -19.80 -10.32 -11.67
CA ASP A 168 -21.03 -10.53 -12.44
C ASP A 168 -22.23 -9.91 -11.72
N VAL A 169 -22.30 -10.08 -10.39
CA VAL A 169 -23.30 -9.40 -9.55
C VAL A 169 -23.13 -7.89 -9.66
N PHE A 170 -21.89 -7.39 -9.61
CA PHE A 170 -21.63 -5.98 -9.75
C PHE A 170 -22.15 -5.43 -11.09
N ARG A 171 -21.79 -6.05 -12.22
CA ARG A 171 -22.22 -5.62 -13.57
C ARG A 171 -23.73 -5.68 -13.76
N LYS A 172 -24.38 -6.72 -13.25
CA LYS A 172 -25.82 -6.93 -13.48
C LYS A 172 -26.71 -6.07 -12.59
N SER A 173 -26.30 -5.82 -11.35
CA SER A 173 -27.23 -5.34 -10.31
C SER A 173 -26.75 -4.13 -9.52
N VAL A 174 -25.46 -3.79 -9.57
CA VAL A 174 -24.87 -2.71 -8.75
C VAL A 174 -24.36 -1.55 -9.59
N GLU A 175 -23.76 -1.83 -10.74
CA GLU A 175 -23.10 -0.83 -11.59
C GLU A 175 -24.10 0.21 -12.10
N LYS A 176 -23.70 1.49 -12.03
CA LYS A 176 -24.48 2.62 -12.53
C LYS A 176 -23.57 3.64 -13.20
N MET A 177 -24.07 4.34 -14.21
CA MET A 177 -23.40 5.51 -14.76
C MET A 177 -23.41 6.64 -13.71
N ARG A 178 -22.31 6.84 -12.99
CA ARG A 178 -22.29 7.74 -11.82
C ARG A 178 -22.06 9.21 -12.17
N PHE A 179 -21.42 9.48 -13.31
CA PHE A 179 -20.88 10.81 -13.63
C PHE A 179 -21.42 11.38 -14.95
N GLY A 180 -22.59 10.93 -15.39
CA GLY A 180 -23.31 11.42 -16.56
C GLY A 180 -22.73 11.00 -17.92
N ARG A 181 -21.47 10.54 -17.97
CA ARG A 181 -20.81 10.02 -19.17
C ARG A 181 -19.72 9.04 -18.83
N GLU A 182 -19.20 8.41 -19.88
CA GLU A 182 -17.99 7.60 -19.79
C GLU A 182 -16.72 8.46 -19.75
N TYR A 183 -15.73 7.98 -19.01
CA TYR A 183 -14.37 8.51 -18.92
C TYR A 183 -13.41 7.40 -19.37
N GLY A 184 -12.74 7.64 -20.49
CA GLY A 184 -11.83 6.69 -21.12
C GLY A 184 -10.47 6.59 -20.42
N ALA A 185 -9.68 5.56 -20.74
CA ALA A 185 -8.38 5.34 -20.11
C ALA A 185 -7.40 6.49 -20.37
N GLU A 186 -7.31 7.01 -21.60
CA GLU A 186 -6.41 8.12 -21.92
C GLU A 186 -6.79 9.41 -21.21
N GLU A 187 -8.08 9.75 -21.16
CA GLU A 187 -8.56 10.89 -20.37
C GLU A 187 -8.20 10.75 -18.88
N MET A 188 -8.34 9.55 -18.31
CA MET A 188 -7.95 9.28 -16.92
C MET A 188 -6.43 9.39 -16.73
N TRP A 189 -5.63 8.98 -17.72
CA TRP A 189 -4.18 9.16 -17.69
C TRP A 189 -3.76 10.63 -17.74
N ASP A 190 -4.41 11.45 -18.59
CA ASP A 190 -4.17 12.89 -18.65
C ASP A 190 -4.46 13.55 -17.29
N ASN A 191 -5.55 13.13 -16.63
CA ASN A 191 -5.90 13.61 -15.30
C ASN A 191 -4.89 13.16 -14.22
N TYR A 192 -4.42 11.91 -14.30
CA TYR A 192 -3.38 11.41 -13.39
C TYR A 192 -2.06 12.17 -13.57
N GLU A 193 -1.62 12.37 -14.81
CA GLU A 193 -0.42 13.13 -15.13
C GLU A 193 -0.53 14.59 -14.65
N TYR A 194 -1.68 15.22 -14.87
CA TYR A 194 -1.95 16.57 -14.38
C TYR A 194 -1.80 16.69 -12.86
N PHE A 195 -2.33 15.71 -12.12
CA PHE A 195 -2.21 15.63 -10.67
C PHE A 195 -0.76 15.44 -10.24
N ILE A 196 -0.08 14.39 -10.75
CA ILE A 196 1.29 14.03 -10.35
C ILE A 196 2.28 15.16 -10.63
N LYS A 197 2.23 15.79 -11.80
CA LYS A 197 3.12 16.92 -12.14
C LYS A 197 3.00 18.11 -11.20
N ARG A 198 1.89 18.22 -10.44
CA ARG A 198 1.66 19.31 -9.48
C ARG A 198 2.00 18.93 -8.04
N VAL A 199 1.74 17.69 -7.65
CA VAL A 199 1.91 17.30 -6.24
C VAL A 199 3.26 16.67 -5.95
N LEU A 200 3.86 15.98 -6.92
CA LEU A 200 5.13 15.28 -6.72
C LEU A 200 6.30 16.22 -6.39
N PRO A 201 6.47 17.39 -7.06
CA PRO A 201 7.54 18.33 -6.68
C PRO A 201 7.41 18.80 -5.22
N VAL A 202 6.19 19.02 -4.74
CA VAL A 202 5.96 19.40 -3.33
C VAL A 202 6.29 18.25 -2.38
N ALA A 203 6.03 17.01 -2.79
CA ALA A 203 6.40 15.83 -2.02
C ALA A 203 7.94 15.69 -1.92
N GLU A 204 8.66 15.93 -3.02
CA GLU A 204 10.13 15.95 -3.09
C GLU A 204 10.70 17.04 -2.17
N ASP A 205 10.23 18.29 -2.30
CA ASP A 205 10.66 19.42 -1.47
C ASP A 205 10.39 19.20 0.03
N SER A 206 9.34 18.43 0.34
CA SER A 206 8.94 18.10 1.71
C SER A 206 9.60 16.84 2.27
N ASP A 207 10.40 16.14 1.46
CA ASP A 207 10.95 14.80 1.74
C ASP A 207 9.87 13.77 2.15
N VAL A 208 8.75 13.78 1.44
CA VAL A 208 7.61 12.86 1.66
C VAL A 208 7.46 11.96 0.45
N ARG A 209 7.40 10.64 0.70
CA ARG A 209 7.12 9.67 -0.36
C ARG A 209 5.63 9.49 -0.54
N MET A 210 5.15 9.68 -1.76
CA MET A 210 3.80 9.31 -2.17
C MET A 210 3.74 7.82 -2.48
N ALA A 211 2.76 7.11 -1.93
CA ALA A 211 2.60 5.66 -2.12
C ALA A 211 1.24 5.33 -2.76
N LEU A 212 1.27 4.92 -4.02
CA LEU A 212 0.10 4.66 -4.85
C LEU A 212 -0.49 3.27 -4.60
N HIS A 213 -1.72 3.24 -4.10
CA HIS A 213 -2.52 2.05 -3.89
C HIS A 213 -3.14 1.55 -5.21
N PRO A 214 -3.25 0.23 -5.42
CA PRO A 214 -3.91 -0.32 -6.61
C PRO A 214 -5.40 -0.04 -6.60
N ASP A 215 -6.01 -0.14 -7.76
CA ASP A 215 -7.43 0.08 -7.89
C ASP A 215 -8.22 -1.13 -7.37
N ASP A 216 -9.09 -0.93 -6.38
CA ASP A 216 -9.85 -2.00 -5.70
C ASP A 216 -11.36 -1.91 -6.02
N PRO A 217 -11.99 -2.91 -6.65
CA PRO A 217 -11.38 -4.13 -7.20
C PRO A 217 -10.62 -3.84 -8.51
N PRO A 218 -9.65 -4.70 -8.90
CA PRO A 218 -8.76 -4.45 -10.04
C PRO A 218 -9.42 -4.83 -11.38
N VAL A 219 -10.45 -4.06 -11.78
CA VAL A 219 -11.21 -4.26 -13.02
C VAL A 219 -11.06 -3.06 -13.94
N ALA A 220 -11.03 -3.26 -15.26
CA ALA A 220 -10.69 -2.22 -16.24
C ALA A 220 -11.58 -0.96 -16.20
N ARG A 221 -12.83 -1.10 -15.75
CA ARG A 221 -13.82 -0.01 -15.70
C ARG A 221 -14.79 -0.22 -14.55
N MET A 222 -15.26 0.88 -13.97
CA MET A 222 -16.32 0.85 -12.97
C MET A 222 -17.13 2.16 -12.99
N ASN A 223 -18.46 2.06 -13.03
CA ASN A 223 -19.39 3.18 -12.98
C ASN A 223 -19.18 4.24 -14.08
N GLY A 224 -18.81 3.78 -15.28
CA GLY A 224 -18.49 4.64 -16.43
C GLY A 224 -17.05 5.18 -16.43
N VAL A 225 -16.19 4.83 -15.48
CA VAL A 225 -14.81 5.35 -15.39
C VAL A 225 -13.79 4.24 -15.58
N ALA A 226 -12.80 4.45 -16.45
CA ALA A 226 -11.66 3.56 -16.59
C ALA A 226 -10.78 3.54 -15.33
N LYS A 227 -10.22 2.39 -14.99
CA LYS A 227 -9.35 2.18 -13.81
C LYS A 227 -7.93 1.88 -14.29
N LEU A 228 -6.96 2.65 -13.82
CA LEU A 228 -5.59 2.67 -14.36
C LEU A 228 -4.65 1.71 -13.63
N PHE A 229 -4.85 1.54 -12.32
CA PHE A 229 -3.91 0.86 -11.44
C PHE A 229 -4.34 -0.58 -11.17
N THR A 230 -4.67 -1.29 -12.25
CA THR A 230 -5.21 -2.65 -12.24
C THR A 230 -4.26 -3.69 -12.83
N HIS A 231 -3.04 -3.29 -13.19
CA HIS A 231 -1.98 -4.18 -13.71
C HIS A 231 -0.60 -3.51 -13.62
N PHE A 232 0.46 -4.30 -13.82
CA PHE A 232 1.84 -3.88 -13.75
C PHE A 232 2.19 -2.75 -14.72
N ASP A 233 1.71 -2.81 -15.97
CA ASP A 233 2.04 -1.77 -16.96
C ASP A 233 1.46 -0.40 -16.60
N GLY A 234 0.32 -0.34 -15.90
CA GLY A 234 -0.20 0.93 -15.37
C GLY A 234 0.77 1.54 -14.34
N TYR A 235 1.32 0.71 -13.44
CA TYR A 235 2.36 1.16 -12.52
C TYR A 235 3.64 1.60 -13.23
N LYS A 236 4.02 0.95 -14.33
CA LYS A 236 5.17 1.35 -15.13
C LYS A 236 4.95 2.72 -15.79
N ARG A 237 3.79 2.93 -16.44
CA ARG A 237 3.42 4.24 -17.04
C ARG A 237 3.38 5.34 -15.98
N ALA A 238 2.80 5.08 -14.81
CA ALA A 238 2.79 6.06 -13.73
C ALA A 238 4.18 6.42 -13.19
N ASN A 239 5.08 5.44 -13.10
CA ASN A 239 6.47 5.70 -12.74
C ASN A 239 7.21 6.57 -13.78
N GLU A 240 6.90 6.38 -15.07
CA GLU A 240 7.43 7.21 -16.16
C GLU A 240 6.89 8.64 -16.09
N ILE A 241 5.59 8.80 -15.86
CA ILE A 241 4.93 10.11 -15.62
C ILE A 241 5.56 10.83 -14.42
N ALA A 242 5.86 10.08 -13.35
CA ALA A 242 6.51 10.59 -12.15
C ALA A 242 8.01 10.90 -12.33
N GLY A 243 8.54 10.84 -13.56
CA GLY A 243 9.96 11.07 -13.83
C GLY A 243 10.89 10.07 -13.14
N ARG A 244 10.37 8.90 -12.76
CA ARG A 244 11.04 7.88 -11.95
C ARG A 244 11.57 8.39 -10.60
N SER A 245 10.96 9.44 -10.06
CA SER A 245 11.29 10.04 -8.77
C SER A 245 11.32 9.00 -7.63
N PRO A 246 12.28 9.09 -6.68
CA PRO A 246 12.28 8.26 -5.48
C PRO A 246 11.16 8.62 -4.48
N HIS A 247 10.52 9.79 -4.67
CA HIS A 247 9.36 10.22 -3.87
C HIS A 247 8.03 9.73 -4.44
N TRP A 248 8.05 9.03 -5.58
CA TRP A 248 6.92 8.26 -6.09
C TRP A 248 7.13 6.76 -5.83
N GLY A 249 6.17 6.13 -5.16
CA GLY A 249 6.27 4.73 -4.75
C GLY A 249 4.96 3.96 -4.85
N VAL A 250 5.05 2.66 -4.56
CA VAL A 250 3.94 1.72 -4.66
C VAL A 250 3.48 1.30 -3.26
N LEU A 251 2.20 1.56 -2.96
CA LEU A 251 1.52 0.88 -1.85
C LEU A 251 1.01 -0.45 -2.40
N LEU A 252 1.77 -1.53 -2.21
CA LEU A 252 1.39 -2.85 -2.68
C LEU A 252 0.35 -3.51 -1.76
N CYS A 253 -0.93 -3.27 -2.04
CA CYS A 253 -2.00 -4.01 -1.38
C CYS A 253 -2.04 -5.45 -1.88
N VAL A 254 -1.48 -6.38 -1.09
CA VAL A 254 -1.42 -7.81 -1.43
C VAL A 254 -2.82 -8.38 -1.69
N GLY A 255 -3.85 -7.94 -0.96
CA GLY A 255 -5.22 -8.40 -1.16
C GLY A 255 -5.76 -8.05 -2.55
N THR A 256 -5.80 -6.76 -2.88
CA THR A 256 -6.26 -6.27 -4.18
C THR A 256 -5.43 -6.84 -5.32
N TRP A 257 -4.10 -6.92 -5.17
CA TRP A 257 -3.24 -7.47 -6.20
C TRP A 257 -3.48 -8.96 -6.43
N SER A 258 -3.75 -9.72 -5.37
CA SER A 258 -4.08 -11.15 -5.46
C SER A 258 -5.44 -11.38 -6.11
N GLU A 259 -6.42 -10.50 -5.87
CA GLU A 259 -7.76 -10.56 -6.48
C GLU A 259 -7.71 -10.48 -8.01
N GLY A 260 -6.83 -9.64 -8.57
CA GLY A 260 -6.68 -9.53 -10.02
C GLY A 260 -5.93 -10.72 -10.66
N GLY A 261 -5.19 -11.49 -9.87
CA GLY A 261 -4.51 -12.70 -10.30
C GLY A 261 -3.61 -12.50 -11.52
N LYS A 262 -3.71 -13.42 -12.51
CA LYS A 262 -2.89 -13.37 -13.74
C LYS A 262 -3.10 -12.10 -14.57
N LYS A 263 -4.24 -11.42 -14.44
CA LYS A 263 -4.55 -10.19 -15.20
C LYS A 263 -3.67 -9.01 -14.76
N MET A 264 -3.06 -9.09 -13.58
CA MET A 264 -2.15 -8.06 -13.09
C MET A 264 -0.82 -8.02 -13.87
N GLY A 265 -0.50 -9.04 -14.69
CA GLY A 265 0.74 -9.14 -15.47
C GLY A 265 1.99 -9.51 -14.67
N LYS A 266 1.99 -9.26 -13.36
CA LYS A 266 2.98 -9.74 -12.39
C LYS A 266 2.32 -10.18 -11.11
N ASP A 267 2.83 -11.23 -10.47
CA ASP A 267 2.35 -11.62 -9.15
C ASP A 267 2.90 -10.72 -8.02
N VAL A 268 2.42 -10.92 -6.80
CA VAL A 268 2.83 -10.14 -5.62
C VAL A 268 4.33 -10.26 -5.35
N PHE A 269 4.93 -11.43 -5.52
CA PHE A 269 6.36 -11.65 -5.27
C PHE A 269 7.23 -11.00 -6.32
N GLU A 270 6.79 -11.00 -7.58
CA GLU A 270 7.44 -10.27 -8.66
C GLU A 270 7.35 -8.76 -8.44
N MET A 271 6.19 -8.24 -8.00
CA MET A 271 6.02 -6.84 -7.63
C MET A 271 6.99 -6.42 -6.52
N ILE A 272 7.10 -7.23 -5.45
CA ILE A 272 8.06 -7.00 -4.36
C ILE A 272 9.50 -7.01 -4.90
N ARG A 273 9.86 -8.01 -5.73
CA ARG A 273 11.22 -8.12 -6.30
C ARG A 273 11.55 -6.99 -7.27
N HIS A 274 10.56 -6.45 -7.98
CA HIS A 274 10.75 -5.37 -8.95
C HIS A 274 10.88 -4.03 -8.25
N TRP A 275 9.89 -3.65 -7.43
CA TRP A 275 9.83 -2.33 -6.80
C TRP A 275 10.65 -2.23 -5.52
N GLY A 276 10.76 -3.30 -4.73
CA GLY A 276 11.49 -3.30 -3.45
C GLY A 276 13.01 -3.17 -3.59
N LYS A 277 13.55 -3.25 -4.81
CA LYS A 277 14.98 -2.99 -5.08
C LYS A 277 15.30 -1.51 -5.28
N ARG A 278 14.28 -0.65 -5.47
CA ARG A 278 14.48 0.79 -5.60
C ARG A 278 14.78 1.38 -4.22
N LYS A 279 15.84 2.17 -4.13
CA LYS A 279 16.24 2.88 -2.91
C LYS A 279 15.51 4.20 -2.81
#